data_AF-A0A1W9GXR1-F1
#
_entry.id   AF-A0A1W9GXR1-F1
#
_cell.length_a   1.000
_cell.length_b   1.000
_cell.length_c   1.000
_cell.angle_alpha   90.00
_cell.angle_beta   90.00
_cell.angle_gamma   90.00
#
_symmetry.space_group_name_H-M   'P 1'
#
loop_
_entity.id
_entity.type
_entity.pdbx_description
1 polymer ?
#
loop_
_entity_poly.entity_id
_entity_poly.type
_entity_poly.pdbx_seq_one_letter_code
_entity_poly.pdbx_strand_id
1 'polypeptide(L)'
;MFQILKPIVSLLMFLTVLFFIHTMLTITTSFAPWLSVAVSSGCAALAAWFAWILISGKKTGTLMAIAGGALLLGGLFFTVGFLGPMVVAKDTSQGPMIGIFIAAPLGVIVGAIGGYVYASKQNG
;
A
#
# COMPACT_ATOMS: atom_id res chain seq x y z
N MET A 1 -24.47 -7.62 -1.38
CA MET A 1 -23.54 -6.59 -0.85
C MET A 1 -22.07 -6.94 -1.02
N PHE A 2 -21.61 -8.17 -0.69
CA PHE A 2 -20.19 -8.57 -0.81
C PHE A 2 -19.60 -8.57 -2.24
N GLN A 3 -20.40 -8.70 -3.30
CA GLN A 3 -19.88 -8.74 -4.68
C GLN A 3 -19.39 -7.37 -5.18
N ILE A 4 -20.01 -6.26 -4.75
CA ILE A 4 -19.62 -4.90 -5.17
C ILE A 4 -18.45 -4.38 -4.32
N LEU A 5 -18.33 -4.84 -3.06
CA LEU A 5 -17.25 -4.44 -2.17
C LEU A 5 -15.86 -4.87 -2.67
N LYS A 6 -15.76 -6.07 -3.26
CA LYS A 6 -14.50 -6.63 -3.79
C LYS A 6 -13.82 -5.73 -4.82
N PRO A 7 -14.48 -5.34 -5.93
CA PRO A 7 -13.86 -4.47 -6.93
C PRO A 7 -13.58 -3.08 -6.39
N ILE A 8 -14.43 -2.52 -5.52
CA ILE A 8 -14.21 -1.19 -4.94
C ILE A 8 -12.94 -1.19 -4.09
N VAL A 9 -12.81 -2.12 -3.14
CA VAL A 9 -11.63 -2.17 -2.27
C VAL A 9 -10.38 -2.51 -3.08
N SER A 10 -10.46 -3.47 -4.01
CA SER A 10 -9.34 -3.80 -4.89
C SER A 10 -8.86 -2.61 -5.70
N LEU A 11 -9.77 -1.80 -6.25
CA LEU A 11 -9.44 -0.59 -7.01
C LEU A 11 -8.85 0.51 -6.11
N LEU A 12 -9.42 0.72 -4.93
CA LEU A 12 -8.88 1.70 -3.98
C LEU A 12 -7.47 1.33 -3.53
N MET A 13 -7.22 0.05 -3.28
CA MET A 13 -5.90 -0.47 -2.92
C MET A 13 -4.91 -0.40 -4.09
N PHE A 14 -5.37 -0.68 -5.32
CA PHE A 14 -4.57 -0.46 -6.52
C PHE A 14 -4.07 0.99 -6.59
N LEU A 15 -4.98 1.97 -6.51
CA LEU A 15 -4.63 3.39 -6.61
C LEU A 15 -3.70 3.83 -5.48
N THR A 16 -3.96 3.35 -4.26
CA THR A 16 -3.16 3.69 -3.07
C THR A 16 -1.72 3.18 -3.20
N VAL A 17 -1.54 1.91 -3.58
CA VAL A 17 -0.20 1.32 -3.75
C VAL A 17 0.49 1.89 -4.99
N LEU A 18 -0.24 2.15 -6.07
CA LEU A 18 0.30 2.79 -7.26
C LEU A 18 0.89 4.15 -6.93
N PHE A 19 0.13 5.00 -6.23
CA PHE A 19 0.58 6.32 -5.79
C PHE A 19 1.82 6.19 -4.90
N PHE A 20 1.76 5.35 -3.87
CA PHE A 20 2.88 5.17 -2.94
C PHE A 20 4.17 4.73 -3.63
N ILE A 21 4.12 3.63 -4.38
CA ILE A 21 5.31 3.06 -5.01
C ILE A 21 5.83 4.00 -6.09
N HIS A 22 4.96 4.55 -6.94
CA HIS A 22 5.38 5.47 -8.00
C HIS A 22 6.04 6.73 -7.43
N THR A 23 5.45 7.35 -6.40
CA THR A 23 6.06 8.52 -5.75
C THR A 23 7.40 8.17 -5.13
N MET A 24 7.52 7.04 -4.42
CA MET A 24 8.79 6.59 -3.85
C MET A 24 9.87 6.37 -4.91
N LEU A 25 9.56 5.65 -5.99
CA LEU A 25 10.51 5.42 -7.09
C LEU A 25 10.98 6.74 -7.70
N THR A 26 10.07 7.67 -7.97
CA THR A 26 10.41 8.96 -8.60
C THR A 26 11.28 9.85 -7.71
N ILE A 27 11.11 9.81 -6.37
CA ILE A 27 11.91 10.64 -5.46
C ILE A 27 13.22 9.99 -5.01
N THR A 28 13.30 8.65 -4.99
CA THR A 28 14.48 7.92 -4.46
C THR A 28 15.39 7.37 -5.55
N THR A 29 14.90 7.21 -6.77
CA THR A 29 15.65 6.60 -7.88
C THR A 29 15.68 7.51 -9.10
N SER A 30 16.75 7.39 -9.89
CA SER A 30 16.87 8.05 -11.19
C SER A 30 16.49 7.11 -12.34
N PHE A 31 15.53 6.21 -12.13
CA PHE A 31 15.09 5.27 -13.16
C PHE A 31 14.40 5.98 -14.32
N ALA A 32 14.46 5.34 -15.50
CA ALA A 32 13.69 5.80 -16.64
C ALA A 32 12.18 5.81 -16.28
N PRO A 33 11.41 6.84 -16.65
CA PRO A 33 10.01 6.99 -16.22
C PRO A 33 9.14 5.76 -16.52
N TRP A 34 9.35 5.13 -17.67
CA TRP A 34 8.60 3.93 -18.08
C TRP A 34 8.84 2.74 -17.13
N LEU A 35 10.06 2.61 -16.58
CA LEU A 35 10.41 1.54 -15.64
C LEU A 35 9.74 1.76 -14.30
N SER A 36 9.74 3.00 -13.80
CA SER A 36 9.01 3.37 -12.57
C SER A 36 7.52 3.09 -12.70
N VAL A 37 6.91 3.39 -13.85
CA VAL A 37 5.51 3.06 -14.15
C VAL A 37 5.27 1.56 -14.19
N ALA A 38 6.16 0.79 -14.83
CA ALA A 38 6.02 -0.66 -14.93
C ALA A 38 6.09 -1.33 -13.55
N VAL A 39 7.09 -0.94 -12.73
CA VAL A 39 7.27 -1.48 -11.37
C VAL A 39 6.09 -1.09 -10.47
N SER A 40 5.68 0.19 -10.47
CA SER A 40 4.57 0.64 -9.64
C SER A 40 3.25 -0.02 -10.02
N SER A 41 3.00 -0.21 -11.32
CA SER A 41 1.80 -0.91 -11.81
C SER A 41 1.81 -2.38 -11.42
N GLY A 42 2.97 -3.04 -11.47
CA GLY A 42 3.13 -4.42 -11.01
C GLY A 42 2.83 -4.57 -9.52
N CYS A 43 3.44 -3.73 -8.67
CA CYS A 43 3.17 -3.73 -7.23
C CYS A 43 1.70 -3.40 -6.91
N ALA A 44 1.10 -2.44 -7.61
CA ALA A 44 -0.29 -2.07 -7.45
C ALA A 44 -1.25 -3.20 -7.84
N ALA A 45 -0.98 -3.88 -8.95
CA ALA A 45 -1.77 -5.04 -9.40
C ALA A 45 -1.68 -6.19 -8.39
N LEU A 46 -0.49 -6.47 -7.83
CA LEU A 46 -0.31 -7.47 -6.79
C LEU A 46 -1.08 -7.12 -5.50
N ALA A 47 -1.04 -5.86 -5.07
CA ALA A 47 -1.77 -5.40 -3.89
C ALA A 47 -3.30 -5.46 -4.10
N ALA A 48 -3.77 -5.05 -5.27
CA ALA A 48 -5.18 -5.15 -5.66
C ALA A 48 -5.66 -6.60 -5.66
N TRP A 49 -4.87 -7.48 -6.29
CA TRP A 49 -5.17 -8.90 -6.32
C TRP A 49 -5.19 -9.49 -4.91
N PHE A 50 -4.20 -9.17 -4.09
CA PHE A 50 -4.16 -9.63 -2.70
C PHE A 50 -5.38 -9.16 -1.89
N ALA A 51 -5.77 -7.89 -2.01
CA ALA A 51 -6.98 -7.36 -1.38
C ALA A 51 -8.25 -8.11 -1.81
N TRP A 52 -8.34 -8.47 -3.10
CA TRP A 52 -9.45 -9.28 -3.60
C TRP A 52 -9.49 -10.68 -3.00
N ILE A 53 -8.34 -11.36 -2.87
CA ILE A 53 -8.24 -12.67 -2.23
C ILE A 53 -8.66 -12.59 -0.76
N LEU A 54 -8.18 -11.55 -0.05
CA LEU A 54 -8.47 -11.31 1.36
C LEU A 54 -9.99 -11.19 1.60
N ILE A 55 -10.67 -10.36 0.81
CA ILE A 55 -12.13 -10.17 0.89
C ILE A 55 -12.89 -11.42 0.42
N SER A 56 -12.28 -12.23 -0.43
CA SER A 56 -12.85 -13.51 -0.85
C SER A 56 -12.74 -14.61 0.20
N GLY A 57 -12.07 -14.37 1.33
CA GLY A 57 -11.91 -15.33 2.41
C GLY A 57 -11.09 -16.56 2.02
N LYS A 58 -10.34 -16.49 0.92
CA LYS A 58 -9.48 -17.59 0.48
C LYS A 58 -8.25 -17.69 1.39
N LYS A 59 -7.74 -18.90 1.57
CA LYS A 59 -6.48 -19.11 2.28
C LYS A 59 -5.34 -18.46 1.50
N THR A 60 -4.52 -17.69 2.20
CA THR A 60 -3.35 -17.00 1.65
C THR A 60 -2.09 -17.51 2.33
N GLY A 61 -1.04 -17.74 1.54
CA GLY A 61 0.26 -18.09 2.11
C GLY A 61 0.81 -16.95 2.97
N THR A 62 1.54 -17.30 4.03
CA THR A 62 2.06 -16.34 5.03
C THR A 62 2.89 -15.22 4.39
N LEU A 63 3.77 -15.54 3.44
CA LEU A 63 4.58 -14.53 2.76
C LEU A 63 3.74 -13.52 1.96
N MET A 64 2.74 -14.01 1.22
CA MET A 64 1.80 -13.14 0.49
C MET A 64 0.99 -12.27 1.45
N ALA A 65 0.60 -12.81 2.60
CA ALA A 65 -0.14 -12.06 3.60
C ALA A 65 0.68 -10.93 4.23
N ILE A 66 1.93 -11.21 4.58
CA ILE A 66 2.88 -10.21 5.10
C ILE A 66 3.13 -9.13 4.04
N ALA A 67 3.53 -9.52 2.82
CA ALA A 67 3.87 -8.58 1.75
C ALA A 67 2.65 -7.75 1.33
N GLY A 68 1.49 -8.38 1.20
CA GLY A 68 0.23 -7.73 0.90
C GLY A 68 -0.17 -6.75 2.00
N GLY A 69 -0.18 -7.18 3.27
CA GLY A 69 -0.48 -6.31 4.40
C GLY A 69 0.46 -5.09 4.48
N ALA A 70 1.75 -5.31 4.31
CA ALA A 70 2.77 -4.25 4.29
C ALA A 70 2.53 -3.23 3.18
N LEU A 71 2.24 -3.68 1.95
CA LEU A 71 1.96 -2.79 0.81
C LEU A 71 0.67 -2.00 1.01
N LEU A 72 -0.40 -2.66 1.47
CA LEU A 72 -1.71 -2.04 1.65
C LEU A 72 -1.67 -0.95 2.75
N LEU A 73 -1.19 -1.30 3.93
CA LEU A 73 -1.17 -0.39 5.07
C LEU A 73 -0.06 0.65 4.96
N GLY A 74 1.10 0.28 4.40
CA GLY A 74 2.18 1.20 4.06
C GLY A 74 1.73 2.25 3.05
N GLY A 75 1.06 1.85 1.97
CA GLY A 75 0.51 2.78 0.98
C GLY A 75 -0.57 3.70 1.56
N LEU A 76 -1.43 3.17 2.43
CA LEU A 76 -2.47 3.96 3.09
C LEU A 76 -1.88 5.03 4.01
N PHE A 77 -0.95 4.62 4.89
CA PHE A 77 -0.30 5.55 5.82
C PHE A 77 0.58 6.56 5.06
N PHE A 78 1.27 6.12 4.01
CA PHE A 78 1.98 7.02 3.11
C PHE A 78 1.03 8.07 2.55
N THR A 79 -0.09 7.65 1.94
CA THR A 79 -1.03 8.57 1.28
C THR A 79 -1.56 9.61 2.25
N VAL A 80 -1.98 9.19 3.45
CA VAL A 80 -2.47 10.11 4.49
C VAL A 80 -1.36 11.01 5.01
N GLY A 81 -0.20 10.47 5.33
CA GLY A 81 0.92 11.23 5.90
C GLY A 81 1.65 12.12 4.89
N PHE A 82 1.55 11.82 3.60
CA PHE A 82 2.17 12.58 2.51
C PHE A 82 1.22 13.69 2.05
N LEU A 83 -0.04 13.38 1.75
CA LEU A 83 -1.01 14.36 1.24
C LEU A 83 -1.67 15.18 2.36
N GLY A 84 -1.89 14.61 3.54
CA GLY A 84 -2.57 15.30 4.65
C GLY A 84 -1.88 16.62 5.01
N PRO A 85 -0.57 16.62 5.31
CA PRO A 85 0.17 17.85 5.57
C PRO A 85 0.24 18.80 4.37
N MET A 86 0.27 18.31 3.13
CA MET A 86 0.23 19.19 1.94
C MET A 86 -1.07 19.99 1.84
N VAL A 87 -2.19 19.44 2.33
CA VAL A 87 -3.49 20.11 2.30
C VAL A 87 -3.65 21.08 3.47
N VAL A 88 -3.17 20.70 4.66
CA VAL A 88 -3.39 21.46 5.90
C VAL A 88 -2.30 22.50 6.17
N ALA A 89 -1.03 22.17 5.92
CA ALA A 89 0.14 22.99 6.24
C ALA A 89 0.87 23.43 4.96
N LYS A 90 0.14 24.16 4.09
CA LYS A 90 0.57 24.57 2.74
C LYS A 90 1.84 25.42 2.73
N ASP A 91 2.11 26.12 3.82
CA ASP A 91 3.24 27.05 3.93
C ASP A 91 4.56 26.37 4.27
N THR A 92 4.57 25.04 4.42
CA THR A 92 5.76 24.26 4.74
C THR A 92 6.08 23.28 3.60
N SER A 93 7.31 23.33 3.07
CA SER A 93 7.80 22.34 2.10
C SER A 93 8.09 20.97 2.73
N GLN A 94 8.08 20.90 4.07
CA GLN A 94 8.39 19.69 4.83
C GLN A 94 7.18 18.80 5.11
N GLY A 95 5.95 19.27 4.84
CA GLY A 95 4.73 18.50 5.07
C GLY A 95 4.81 17.03 4.63
N PRO A 96 5.30 16.72 3.41
CA PRO A 96 5.34 15.34 2.91
C PRO A 96 6.33 14.42 3.65
N MET A 97 7.28 14.97 4.42
CA MET A 97 8.31 14.19 5.10
C MET A 97 7.71 13.26 6.17
N ILE A 98 6.60 13.65 6.79
CA ILE A 98 5.88 12.78 7.75
C ILE A 98 5.42 11.51 7.04
N GLY A 99 4.87 11.65 5.83
CA GLY A 99 4.47 10.54 4.97
C GLY A 99 5.63 9.59 4.67
N ILE A 100 6.78 10.16 4.30
CA ILE A 100 7.97 9.40 3.86
C ILE A 100 8.66 8.69 5.03
N PHE A 101 8.97 9.42 6.11
CA PHE A 101 9.88 8.93 7.15
C PHE A 101 9.18 8.30 8.35
N ILE A 102 7.89 8.58 8.56
CA ILE A 102 7.17 8.13 9.76
C ILE A 102 5.97 7.28 9.37
N ALA A 103 5.02 7.84 8.63
CA ALA A 103 3.75 7.18 8.37
C ALA A 103 3.95 5.93 7.50
N ALA A 104 4.65 6.03 6.37
CA ALA A 104 4.84 4.87 5.49
C ALA A 104 5.60 3.72 6.17
N PRO A 105 6.76 3.92 6.84
CA PRO A 105 7.43 2.84 7.55
C PRO A 105 6.57 2.21 8.65
N LEU A 106 5.84 3.01 9.44
CA LEU A 106 4.92 2.49 10.45
C LEU A 106 3.80 1.65 9.81
N GLY A 107 3.21 2.14 8.72
CA GLY A 107 2.20 1.41 7.97
C GLY A 107 2.73 0.08 7.44
N VAL A 108 3.92 0.06 6.86
CA VAL A 108 4.58 -1.16 6.37
C VAL A 108 4.75 -2.18 7.51
N ILE A 109 5.26 -1.75 8.67
CA ILE A 109 5.49 -2.63 9.83
C ILE A 109 4.18 -3.19 10.36
N VAL A 110 3.20 -2.32 10.65
CA VAL A 110 1.89 -2.72 11.18
C VAL A 110 1.15 -3.61 10.18
N GLY A 111 1.24 -3.29 8.89
CA GLY A 111 0.69 -4.08 7.80
C GLY A 111 1.31 -5.47 7.70
N ALA A 112 2.64 -5.58 7.78
CA ALA A 112 3.36 -6.84 7.80
C ALA A 112 2.94 -7.72 8.97
N ILE A 113 2.87 -7.15 10.18
CA ILE A 113 2.42 -7.85 11.40
C ILE A 113 0.96 -8.31 11.25
N GLY A 114 0.08 -7.43 10.79
CA GLY A 114 -1.33 -7.77 10.55
C GLY A 114 -1.50 -8.90 9.54
N GLY A 115 -0.72 -8.88 8.46
CA GLY A 115 -0.66 -9.94 7.45
C GLY A 115 -0.20 -11.28 8.02
N TYR A 116 0.85 -11.28 8.83
CA TYR A 116 1.33 -12.48 9.52
C TYR A 116 0.27 -13.06 10.46
N VAL A 117 -0.34 -12.23 11.31
CA VAL A 117 -1.38 -12.66 12.25
C VAL A 117 -2.59 -13.23 11.51
N TYR A 118 -2.98 -12.61 10.40
CA TYR A 118 -4.07 -13.10 9.55
C TYR A 118 -3.77 -14.48 8.97
N ALA A 119 -2.60 -14.68 8.38
CA ALA A 119 -2.23 -15.98 7.81
C ALA A 119 -2.09 -17.07 8.88
N SER A 120 -1.51 -16.75 10.04
CA SER A 120 -1.39 -17.69 11.16
C SER A 120 -2.75 -18.18 11.65
N LYS A 121 -3.76 -17.30 11.70
CA LYS A 121 -5.14 -17.69 12.02
C LYS A 121 -5.83 -18.58 10.98
N GLN A 122 -5.36 -18.58 9.73
CA GLN A 122 -5.91 -19.45 8.68
C GLN A 122 -5.28 -20.85 8.64
N ASN A 123 -4.09 -20.99 9.24
CA ASN A 123 -3.28 -22.21 9.22
C ASN A 123 -3.36 -23.01 10.53
N GLY A 124 -3.72 -22.37 11.65
CA GLY A 124 -4.11 -23.05 12.89
C GLY A 124 -5.59 -23.41 12.90
#